data_AF-A0A433ZW43-F1
#
_entry.id   AF-A0A433ZW43-F1
#
_cell.length_a   1.000
_cell.length_b   1.000
_cell.length_c   1.000
_cell.angle_alpha   90.00
_cell.angle_beta   90.00
_cell.angle_gamma   90.00
#
_symmetry.space_group_name_H-M   'P 1'
#
loop_
_entity.id
_entity.type
_entity.pdbx_description
1 polymer ?
#
loop_
_entity_poly.entity_id
_entity_poly.type
_entity_poly.pdbx_seq_one_letter_code
_entity_poly.pdbx_strand_id
1 'polypeptide(L)'
;MSDFGIRAFDDLGRDTVHMVSNFVQPILTITGSGSKTYEMPPGSKLYAFPTTGIWGALNMTVSGNTVTWSAIQSPLKVMIVFSLGAI
;
A
#
# COMPACT_ATOMS: atom_id res chain seq x y z
N MET A 1 12.34 -17.37 1.58
CA MET A 1 11.09 -16.59 1.60
C MET A 1 11.50 -15.12 1.54
N SER A 2 10.88 -14.29 0.72
CA SER A 2 11.20 -12.86 0.65
C SER A 2 10.59 -12.15 1.85
N ASP A 3 11.41 -11.87 2.87
CA ASP A 3 10.95 -11.14 4.05
C ASP A 3 10.65 -9.67 3.71
N PHE A 4 9.43 -9.25 4.01
CA PHE A 4 8.92 -7.90 3.76
C PHE A 4 9.05 -7.11 5.06
N GLY A 5 9.82 -6.03 5.03
CA GLY A 5 10.19 -5.31 6.25
C GLY A 5 11.36 -4.36 6.06
N ILE A 6 11.82 -3.78 7.15
CA ILE A 6 13.06 -3.01 7.16
C ILE A 6 14.21 -4.01 7.30
N ARG A 7 15.16 -3.94 6.36
CA ARG A 7 16.46 -4.57 6.48
C ARG A 7 17.48 -3.52 6.89
N ALA A 8 18.17 -3.77 7.98
CA ALA A 8 19.30 -2.97 8.41
C ALA A 8 20.60 -3.68 8.04
N PHE A 9 21.49 -2.96 7.37
CA PHE A 9 22.82 -3.46 7.02
C PHE A 9 23.89 -2.83 7.90
N ASP A 10 24.91 -3.59 8.26
CA ASP A 10 26.11 -3.02 8.89
C ASP A 10 26.99 -2.27 7.87
N ASP A 11 28.09 -1.71 8.37
CA ASP A 11 29.09 -0.98 7.58
C ASP A 11 29.82 -1.86 6.53
N LEU A 12 29.67 -3.18 6.61
CA LEU A 12 30.17 -4.15 5.65
C LEU A 12 29.10 -4.64 4.67
N GLY A 13 27.87 -4.09 4.74
CA GLY A 13 26.76 -4.45 3.88
C GLY A 13 26.11 -5.79 4.22
N ARG A 14 26.35 -6.33 5.42
CA ARG A 14 25.73 -7.58 5.89
C ARG A 14 24.39 -7.29 6.52
N ASP A 15 23.42 -8.16 6.29
CA ASP A 15 22.11 -8.06 6.93
C ASP A 15 22.22 -8.32 8.43
N THR A 16 21.73 -7.40 9.25
CA THR A 16 21.85 -7.46 10.71
C THR A 16 20.53 -7.58 11.44
N VAL A 17 19.43 -7.08 10.84
CA VAL A 17 18.10 -7.10 11.44
C VAL A 17 17.05 -7.10 10.33
N HIS A 18 16.11 -8.04 10.44
CA HIS A 18 14.86 -8.03 9.69
C HIS A 18 13.69 -7.72 10.64
N MET A 19 13.07 -6.56 10.46
CA MET A 19 11.85 -6.21 11.19
C MET A 19 10.65 -6.30 10.26
N VAL A 20 9.72 -7.21 10.56
CA VAL A 20 8.42 -7.27 9.90
C VAL A 20 7.58 -6.12 10.46
N SER A 21 7.20 -5.17 9.61
CA SER A 21 6.47 -3.95 10.01
C SER A 21 5.40 -3.61 8.99
N ASN A 22 4.40 -2.84 9.42
CA ASN A 22 3.51 -2.17 8.50
C ASN A 22 4.33 -1.27 7.58
N PHE A 23 4.06 -1.34 6.28
CA PHE A 23 4.79 -0.59 5.28
C PHE A 23 3.84 0.25 4.46
N VAL A 24 4.24 1.50 4.22
CA VAL A 24 3.53 2.41 3.34
C VAL A 24 4.27 2.45 2.01
N GLN A 25 3.63 2.01 0.93
CA GLN A 25 4.18 2.20 -0.39
C GLN A 25 4.10 3.67 -0.82
N PRO A 26 4.94 4.09 -1.79
CA PRO A 26 4.84 5.43 -2.38
C PRO A 26 3.40 5.73 -2.82
N ILE A 27 2.99 6.99 -2.62
CA ILE A 27 1.64 7.47 -2.89
C ILE A 27 1.21 7.10 -4.33
N LEU A 28 0.13 6.34 -4.46
CA LEU A 28 -0.52 6.05 -5.72
C LEU A 28 -1.36 7.26 -6.13
N THR A 29 -1.15 7.78 -7.34
CA THR A 29 -2.06 8.78 -7.92
C THR A 29 -3.08 8.07 -8.80
N ILE A 30 -4.37 8.22 -8.51
CA ILE A 30 -5.48 7.60 -9.26
C ILE A 30 -6.36 8.67 -9.92
N THR A 31 -6.94 8.33 -11.08
CA THR A 31 -7.94 9.13 -11.79
C THR A 31 -8.83 8.19 -12.62
N GLY A 32 -10.04 8.64 -12.98
CA GLY A 32 -11.01 7.85 -13.73
C GLY A 32 -11.41 6.57 -13.00
N SER A 33 -11.43 5.45 -13.71
CA SER A 33 -11.69 4.12 -13.14
C SER A 33 -10.48 3.22 -13.40
N GLY A 34 -10.19 2.33 -12.47
CA GLY A 34 -9.06 1.42 -12.61
C GLY A 34 -8.91 0.48 -11.43
N SER A 35 -7.92 -0.39 -11.54
CA SER A 35 -7.52 -1.27 -10.45
C SER A 35 -6.00 -1.43 -10.43
N LYS A 36 -5.49 -1.80 -9.26
CA LYS A 36 -4.10 -2.17 -9.08
C LYS A 36 -4.00 -3.29 -8.06
N THR A 37 -3.37 -4.39 -8.47
CA THR A 37 -3.05 -5.53 -7.63
C THR A 37 -1.63 -5.37 -7.10
N TYR A 38 -1.43 -5.76 -5.85
CA TYR A 38 -0.16 -5.67 -5.16
C TYR A 38 0.35 -7.07 -4.80
N GLU A 39 1.65 -7.26 -4.95
CA GLU A 39 2.34 -8.38 -4.33
C GLU A 39 2.41 -8.13 -2.83
N MET A 40 1.87 -9.08 -2.05
CA MET A 40 1.69 -8.95 -0.62
C MET A 40 2.36 -10.09 0.12
N PRO A 41 2.99 -9.79 1.27
CA PRO A 41 3.49 -10.83 2.16
C PRO A 41 2.39 -11.78 2.62
N PRO A 42 2.68 -13.07 2.80
CA PRO A 42 1.77 -13.99 3.45
C PRO A 42 1.32 -13.44 4.82
N GLY A 43 0.01 -13.52 5.09
CA GLY A 43 -0.57 -13.05 6.35
C GLY A 43 -0.77 -11.54 6.45
N SER A 44 -0.39 -10.75 5.44
CA SER A 44 -0.64 -9.31 5.44
C SER A 44 -2.01 -8.95 4.87
N LYS A 45 -2.53 -7.78 5.28
CA LYS A 45 -3.75 -7.14 4.81
C LYS A 45 -3.42 -5.83 4.10
N LEU A 46 -4.21 -5.51 3.07
CA LEU A 46 -4.06 -4.30 2.28
C LEU A 46 -5.06 -3.25 2.72
N TYR A 47 -4.60 -2.02 2.83
CA TYR A 47 -5.45 -0.86 3.06
C TYR A 47 -5.07 0.24 2.07
N ALA A 48 -6.07 1.01 1.67
CA ALA A 48 -5.92 2.15 0.78
C ALA A 48 -6.61 3.36 1.41
N PHE A 49 -5.84 4.41 1.68
CA PHE A 49 -6.34 5.63 2.31
C PHE A 49 -6.15 6.83 1.37
N PRO A 50 -7.21 7.58 1.05
CA PRO A 50 -7.04 8.85 0.36
C PRO A 50 -6.28 9.82 1.28
N THR A 51 -5.25 10.49 0.75
CA THR A 51 -4.37 11.39 1.53
C THR A 51 -4.62 12.85 1.22
N THR A 52 -4.94 13.19 -0.03
CA THR A 52 -5.25 14.55 -0.46
C THR A 52 -6.14 14.52 -1.69
N GLY A 53 -7.00 15.52 -1.85
CA GLY A 53 -7.77 15.73 -3.10
C GLY A 53 -9.16 15.09 -3.12
N ILE A 54 -9.78 14.85 -1.97
CA ILE A 54 -11.17 14.37 -1.93
C ILE A 54 -12.11 15.52 -2.28
N TRP A 55 -12.37 15.68 -3.58
CA TRP A 55 -13.38 16.59 -4.11
C TRP A 55 -14.40 15.73 -4.86
N GLY A 56 -15.54 15.45 -4.22
CA GLY A 56 -16.60 14.62 -4.79
C GLY A 56 -16.64 13.18 -4.24
N ALA A 57 -17.38 12.31 -4.94
CA ALA A 57 -17.60 10.93 -4.53
C ALA A 57 -16.32 10.09 -4.67
N LEU A 58 -15.92 9.41 -3.60
CA LEU A 58 -14.83 8.45 -3.58
C LEU A 58 -15.40 7.03 -3.60
N ASN A 59 -15.36 6.40 -4.75
CA ASN A 59 -15.72 4.99 -4.90
C ASN A 59 -14.44 4.18 -5.03
N MET A 60 -13.95 3.67 -3.89
CA MET A 60 -12.75 2.83 -3.83
C MET A 60 -13.01 1.64 -2.92
N THR A 61 -12.58 0.46 -3.36
CA THR A 61 -12.71 -0.79 -2.60
C THR A 61 -11.39 -1.54 -2.58
N VAL A 62 -11.15 -2.27 -1.49
CA VAL A 62 -10.02 -3.18 -1.36
C VAL A 62 -10.57 -4.59 -1.19
N SER A 63 -10.14 -5.50 -2.06
CA SER A 63 -10.51 -6.92 -2.00
C SER A 63 -9.25 -7.76 -2.13
N GLY A 64 -8.93 -8.53 -1.08
CA GLY A 64 -7.67 -9.26 -0.98
C GLY A 64 -6.47 -8.31 -1.13
N ASN A 65 -5.73 -8.47 -2.21
CA ASN A 65 -4.55 -7.68 -2.56
C ASN A 65 -4.78 -6.66 -3.69
N THR A 66 -6.04 -6.40 -4.05
CA THR A 66 -6.39 -5.50 -5.15
C THR A 66 -7.18 -4.30 -4.66
N VAL A 67 -6.73 -3.12 -5.07
CA VAL A 67 -7.44 -1.85 -4.90
C VAL A 67 -8.13 -1.51 -6.21
N THR A 68 -9.43 -1.24 -6.15
CA THR A 68 -10.23 -0.83 -7.30
C THR A 68 -10.86 0.52 -7.02
N TRP A 69 -10.88 1.40 -8.01
CA TRP A 69 -11.52 2.71 -7.93
C TRP A 69 -12.38 2.97 -9.16
N SER A 70 -13.44 3.77 -8.99
CA SER A 70 -14.32 4.14 -10.09
C SER A 70 -14.70 5.62 -10.06
N ALA A 71 -14.84 6.18 -11.25
CA ALA A 71 -15.36 7.54 -11.48
C ALA A 71 -14.64 8.66 -10.69
N ILE A 72 -13.33 8.52 -10.48
CA ILE A 72 -12.50 9.55 -9.82
C ILE A 72 -12.34 10.74 -10.76
N GLN A 73 -13.01 11.85 -10.44
CA GLN A 73 -13.10 13.03 -11.32
C GLN A 73 -11.81 13.87 -11.37
N SER A 74 -11.03 13.86 -10.30
CA SER A 74 -9.78 14.61 -10.18
C SER A 74 -8.69 13.72 -9.60
N PRO A 75 -7.42 13.88 -10.01
CA PRO A 75 -6.34 13.06 -9.50
C PRO A 75 -6.30 13.03 -7.97
N LEU A 76 -6.46 11.82 -7.41
CA LEU A 76 -6.46 11.59 -5.98
C LEU A 76 -5.19 10.86 -5.58
N LYS A 77 -4.56 11.31 -4.50
CA LYS A 77 -3.40 10.65 -3.91
C LYS A 77 -3.86 9.65 -2.86
N VAL A 78 -3.47 8.39 -3.03
CA VAL A 78 -3.84 7.27 -2.17
C VAL A 78 -2.58 6.68 -1.54
N MET A 79 -2.60 6.56 -0.22
CA MET A 79 -1.60 5.84 0.55
C MET A 79 -1.98 4.36 0.59
N ILE A 80 -1.03 3.50 0.23
CA ILE A 80 -1.20 2.05 0.23
C ILE A 80 -0.43 1.49 1.41
N VAL A 81 -1.13 0.77 2.29
CA VAL A 81 -0.57 0.23 3.52
C VAL A 81 -0.68 -1.29 3.51
N PHE A 82 0.45 -1.95 3.71
CA PHE A 82 0.53 -3.38 3.99
C PHE A 82 0.65 -3.54 5.49
N SER A 83 -0.27 -4.29 6.11
CA SER A 83 -0.27 -4.51 7.56
C SER A 83 -0.28 -5.99 7.89
N LEU A 84 0.54 -6.42 8.85
CA LEU A 84 0.58 -7.81 9.33
C LEU A 84 -0.41 -8.09 10.46
N GLY A 85 -1.19 -7.07 10.85
CA GLY A 85 -2.31 -7.15 11.78
C GLY A 85 -3.49 -6.31 11.31
N ALA A 86 -4.57 -6.24 12.10
CA ALA A 86 -5.59 -5.22 11.90
C ALA A 86 -5.02 -3.86 12.35
N ILE A 87 -5.21 -2.82 11.55
CA ILE A 87 -4.94 -1.42 11.92
C ILE A 87 -6.13 -0.88 12.71
#